data_AF-A0A0K8RJH7-F1
#
_entry.id   AF-A0A0K8RJH7-F1
#
_cell.length_a   1.000
_cell.length_b   1.000
_cell.length_c   1.000
_cell.angle_alpha   90.00
_cell.angle_beta   90.00
_cell.angle_gamma   90.00
#
_symmetry.space_group_name_H-M   'P 1'
#
loop_
_entity.id
_entity.type
_entity.pdbx_description
1 polymer ?
#
loop_
_entity_poly.entity_id
_entity_poly.type
_entity_poly.pdbx_seq_one_letter_code
_entity_poly.pdbx_strand_id
1 'polypeptide(L)'
;MKLLLIAVVICIHASGFWTTAKPRCEPLYDGGYGGRGGANVQEGWTFNKQTNRCQNVMFRSSCPPRRNCYPTESDCQDNCDPVELEWLNKYNTF
;
A
#
# COMPACT_ATOMS: atom_id res chain seq x y z
N MET A 1 31.00 -30.25 -5.28
CA MET A 1 30.56 -28.99 -4.63
C MET A 1 29.69 -28.17 -5.59
N LYS A 2 28.53 -28.72 -5.98
CA LYS A 2 27.63 -28.11 -6.98
C LYS A 2 26.23 -27.81 -6.43
N LEU A 3 25.89 -28.45 -5.30
CA LEU A 3 24.61 -28.28 -4.59
C LEU A 3 24.52 -26.94 -3.84
N LEU A 4 25.64 -26.42 -3.31
CA LEU A 4 25.66 -25.14 -2.58
C LEU A 4 25.25 -23.96 -3.48
N LEU A 5 25.71 -23.95 -4.73
CA LEU A 5 25.37 -22.90 -5.69
C LEU A 5 23.87 -22.92 -6.05
N ILE A 6 23.28 -24.11 -6.15
CA ILE A 6 21.84 -24.25 -6.43
C ILE A 6 21.00 -23.74 -5.25
N ALA A 7 21.40 -24.05 -4.01
CA ALA A 7 20.74 -23.57 -2.80
C ALA A 7 20.79 -22.02 -2.69
N VAL A 8 21.94 -21.41 -2.97
CA VAL A 8 22.09 -19.94 -2.97
C VAL A 8 21.19 -19.28 -4.02
N VAL A 9 21.14 -19.84 -5.24
CA VAL A 9 20.30 -19.32 -6.32
C VAL A 9 18.81 -19.43 -5.99
N ILE A 10 18.36 -20.53 -5.38
CA ILE A 10 16.96 -20.68 -4.95
C ILE A 10 16.60 -19.68 -3.84
N CYS A 11 17.51 -19.44 -2.87
CA CYS A 11 17.29 -18.47 -1.80
C CYS A 11 17.12 -17.04 -2.33
N ILE A 12 17.91 -16.62 -3.32
CA ILE A 12 17.82 -15.27 -3.92
C ILE A 12 16.46 -15.06 -4.61
N HIS A 13 16.01 -16.05 -5.40
CA HIS A 13 14.70 -16.00 -6.08
C HIS A 13 13.52 -16.07 -5.11
N ALA A 14 13.64 -16.84 -4.01
CA ALA A 14 12.63 -16.92 -2.98
C ALA A 14 12.55 -15.63 -2.12
N SER A 15 13.68 -14.95 -1.88
CA SER A 15 13.70 -13.66 -1.18
C SER A 15 13.09 -12.51 -1.98
N GLY A 16 13.13 -12.56 -3.32
CA GLY A 16 12.43 -11.58 -4.19
C GLY A 16 10.91 -11.77 -4.24
N PHE A 17 10.41 -12.90 -3.73
CA PHE A 17 8.98 -13.25 -3.64
C PHE A 17 8.44 -13.06 -2.21
N TRP A 18 9.00 -12.12 -1.45
CA TRP A 18 8.35 -11.69 -0.21
C TRP A 18 7.11 -10.90 -0.56
N THR A 19 5.98 -11.59 -0.55
CA THR A 19 4.60 -11.12 -0.66
C THR A 19 4.36 -9.67 -0.22
N THR A 20 4.64 -8.69 -1.09
CA THR A 20 3.99 -7.38 -1.02
C THR A 20 2.53 -7.65 -1.37
N ALA A 21 1.68 -7.97 -0.39
CA ALA A 21 0.29 -8.19 -0.75
C ALA A 21 -0.26 -6.90 -1.32
N LYS A 22 -1.04 -7.13 -2.38
CA LYS A 22 -1.51 -6.10 -3.27
C LYS A 22 -2.19 -4.97 -2.48
N PRO A 23 -1.96 -3.72 -2.89
CA PRO A 23 -2.73 -2.59 -2.37
C PRO A 23 -4.23 -2.88 -2.55
N ARG A 24 -5.04 -2.42 -1.60
CA ARG A 24 -6.49 -2.44 -1.72
C ARG A 24 -7.00 -1.00 -1.77
N CYS A 25 -7.97 -0.75 -2.64
CA CYS A 25 -8.67 0.52 -2.77
C CYS A 25 -10.11 0.43 -2.24
N GLU A 26 -10.51 -0.77 -1.80
CA GLU A 26 -11.80 -1.07 -1.19
C GLU A 26 -11.61 -2.14 -0.08
N PRO A 27 -12.39 -2.09 1.01
CA PRO A 27 -13.35 -1.04 1.35
C PRO A 27 -12.67 0.29 1.73
N LEU A 28 -13.46 1.34 1.96
CA LEU A 28 -12.95 2.60 2.52
C LEU A 28 -12.26 2.29 3.86
N TYR A 29 -11.14 2.96 4.15
CA TYR A 29 -10.51 2.80 5.45
C TYR A 29 -11.32 3.51 6.53
N ASP A 30 -11.76 2.75 7.54
CA ASP A 30 -12.65 3.24 8.61
C ASP A 30 -11.97 4.19 9.62
N GLY A 31 -10.68 4.49 9.43
CA GLY A 31 -9.90 5.30 10.35
C GLY A 31 -9.36 4.53 11.56
N GLY A 32 -8.37 5.12 12.21
CA GLY A 32 -7.88 4.72 13.52
C GLY A 32 -8.39 5.70 14.57
N TYR A 33 -8.98 5.16 15.65
CA TYR A 33 -9.41 5.96 16.79
C TYR A 33 -8.27 6.17 17.80
N GLY A 34 -8.24 7.35 18.42
CA GLY A 34 -7.44 7.59 19.62
C GLY A 34 -7.89 6.66 20.74
N GLY A 35 -6.96 5.87 21.29
CA GLY A 35 -7.24 4.97 22.40
C GLY A 35 -7.55 5.73 23.71
N ARG A 36 -8.04 5.00 24.73
CA ARG A 36 -8.18 5.55 26.09
C ARG A 36 -6.85 6.19 26.54
N GLY A 37 -6.91 7.45 26.99
CA GLY A 37 -5.74 8.24 27.39
C GLY A 37 -5.18 9.19 26.32
N GLY A 38 -5.88 9.40 25.20
CA GLY A 38 -5.46 10.36 24.17
C GLY A 38 -4.32 9.86 23.30
N ALA A 39 -4.27 8.56 23.02
CA ALA A 39 -3.23 8.00 22.17
C ALA A 39 -3.21 8.72 20.82
N ASN A 40 -2.05 9.27 20.46
CA ASN A 40 -1.87 10.08 19.26
C ASN A 40 -2.29 9.29 18.02
N VAL A 41 -2.97 9.97 17.10
CA VAL A 41 -3.23 9.52 15.75
C VAL A 41 -2.31 10.26 14.78
N GLN A 42 -2.05 9.65 13.64
CA GLN A 42 -1.27 10.19 12.55
C GLN A 42 -2.19 10.40 11.36
N GLU A 43 -1.88 11.41 10.57
CA GLU A 43 -2.55 11.70 9.32
C GLU A 43 -2.10 10.74 8.22
N GLY A 44 -3.04 10.27 7.39
CA GLY A 44 -2.80 9.41 6.24
C GLY A 44 -3.91 9.56 5.20
N TRP A 45 -3.94 8.66 4.23
CA TRP A 45 -4.78 8.77 3.04
C TRP A 45 -5.49 7.46 2.71
N THR A 46 -6.72 7.57 2.22
CA THR A 46 -7.53 6.42 1.75
C THR A 46 -8.17 6.75 0.42
N PHE A 47 -8.34 5.76 -0.45
CA PHE A 47 -9.09 5.95 -1.69
C PHE A 47 -10.59 5.79 -1.43
N ASN A 48 -11.36 6.82 -1.76
CA ASN A 48 -12.81 6.80 -1.70
C ASN A 48 -13.40 6.64 -3.11
N LYS A 49 -13.91 5.45 -3.42
CA LYS A 49 -14.53 5.12 -4.70
C LYS A 49 -15.81 5.92 -4.99
N GLN A 50 -16.54 6.36 -3.97
CA GLN A 50 -17.77 7.15 -4.17
C GLN A 50 -17.44 8.54 -4.74
N THR A 51 -16.33 9.13 -4.31
CA THR A 51 -15.85 10.42 -4.82
C THR A 51 -14.77 10.27 -5.90
N ASN A 52 -14.29 9.04 -6.12
CA ASN A 52 -13.17 8.69 -6.99
C ASN A 52 -11.90 9.50 -6.71
N ARG A 53 -11.54 9.66 -5.42
CA ARG A 53 -10.41 10.48 -4.96
C ARG A 53 -9.77 9.91 -3.71
N CYS A 54 -8.49 10.23 -3.51
CA CYS A 54 -7.82 10.07 -2.23
C CYS A 54 -8.30 11.13 -1.24
N GLN A 55 -8.55 10.71 0.00
CA GLN A 55 -9.07 11.56 1.08
C GLN A 55 -8.25 11.34 2.34
N ASN A 56 -8.19 12.38 3.18
CA ASN A 56 -7.51 12.34 4.45
C ASN A 56 -8.21 11.42 5.46
N VAL A 57 -7.42 10.65 6.21
CA VAL A 57 -7.86 9.82 7.33
C VAL A 57 -6.86 9.90 8.47
N MET A 58 -7.34 9.54 9.67
CA MET A 58 -6.47 9.35 10.83
C MET A 58 -6.17 7.85 10.98
N PHE A 59 -4.94 7.48 11.33
CA PHE A 59 -4.57 6.12 11.72
C PHE A 59 -3.80 6.12 13.03
N ARG A 60 -3.81 5.00 13.76
CA ARG A 60 -3.19 4.92 15.10
C ARG A 60 -1.72 4.53 15.05
N SER A 61 -1.44 3.28 14.63
CA SER A 61 -0.09 2.69 14.69
C SER A 61 0.41 2.22 13.33
N SER A 62 -0.47 1.76 12.45
CA SER A 62 -0.11 1.28 11.12
C SER A 62 -1.15 1.70 10.11
N CYS A 63 -0.65 2.02 8.92
CA CYS A 63 -1.43 2.42 7.75
C CYS A 63 -1.00 1.53 6.57
N PRO A 64 -1.39 0.24 6.56
CA PRO A 64 -0.94 -0.67 5.52
C PRO A 64 -1.80 -0.52 4.24
N PRO A 65 -1.18 -0.47 3.05
CA PRO A 65 -1.90 -0.41 1.75
C PRO A 65 -2.95 -1.51 1.56
N ARG A 66 -2.73 -2.69 2.14
CA ARG A 66 -3.68 -3.82 2.14
C ARG A 66 -5.03 -3.50 2.79
N ARG A 67 -5.11 -2.40 3.56
CA ARG A 67 -6.31 -1.89 4.23
C ARG A 67 -6.79 -0.56 3.63
N ASN A 68 -6.33 -0.18 2.43
CA ASN A 68 -6.67 1.11 1.83
C ASN A 68 -6.26 2.31 2.69
N CYS A 69 -5.10 2.19 3.33
CA CYS A 69 -4.49 3.25 4.13
C CYS A 69 -3.08 3.46 3.61
N TYR A 70 -2.75 4.70 3.28
CA TYR A 70 -1.46 5.13 2.73
C TYR A 70 -0.87 6.28 3.57
N PRO A 71 0.45 6.31 3.81
CA PRO A 71 1.07 7.39 4.57
C PRO A 71 1.00 8.75 3.87
N THR A 72 0.97 8.78 2.54
CA THR A 72 0.95 10.00 1.72
C THR A 72 -0.16 9.99 0.68
N GLU A 73 -0.52 11.16 0.16
CA GLU A 73 -1.51 11.30 -0.91
C GLU A 73 -1.02 10.62 -2.20
N SER A 74 0.24 10.83 -2.56
CA SER A 74 0.86 10.24 -3.75
C SER A 74 0.85 8.71 -3.68
N ASP A 75 1.17 8.13 -2.52
CA ASP A 75 1.10 6.66 -2.35
C ASP A 75 -0.33 6.16 -2.57
N CYS A 76 -1.34 6.91 -2.13
CA CYS A 76 -2.73 6.56 -2.40
C CYS A 76 -3.06 6.65 -3.90
N GLN A 77 -2.64 7.72 -4.57
CA GLN A 77 -2.89 7.94 -5.99
C GLN A 77 -2.22 6.88 -6.86
N ASP A 78 -0.93 6.62 -6.66
CA ASP A 78 -0.15 5.64 -7.41
C ASP A 78 -0.72 4.22 -7.32
N ASN A 79 -1.41 3.91 -6.21
CA ASN A 79 -1.96 2.57 -5.99
C ASN A 79 -3.45 2.45 -6.38
N CYS A 80 -4.20 3.55 -6.37
CA CYS A 80 -5.66 3.50 -6.42
C CYS A 80 -6.35 4.53 -7.31
N ASP A 81 -5.69 5.63 -7.68
CA ASP A 81 -6.31 6.62 -8.58
C ASP A 81 -6.30 6.07 -10.01
N PRO A 82 -7.47 5.86 -10.64
CA PRO A 82 -7.55 5.25 -11.96
C PRO A 82 -6.87 6.10 -13.05
N VAL A 83 -6.81 7.43 -12.88
CA VAL A 83 -6.14 8.31 -13.85
C VAL A 83 -4.62 8.14 -13.73
N GLU A 84 -4.09 8.20 -12.51
CA GLU A 84 -2.67 7.98 -12.21
C GLU A 84 -2.22 6.60 -12.72
N LEU A 85 -3.01 5.56 -12.43
CA LEU A 85 -2.76 4.19 -12.87
C LEU A 85 -2.77 4.06 -14.41
N GLU A 86 -3.65 4.76 -15.11
CA GLU A 86 -3.68 4.77 -16.58
C GLU A 86 -2.39 5.41 -17.15
N TRP A 87 -1.96 6.54 -16.56
CA TRP A 87 -0.70 7.19 -16.93
C TRP A 87 0.50 6.28 -16.67
N LEU A 88 0.62 5.70 -15.47
CA LEU A 88 1.70 4.78 -15.09
C LEU A 88 1.77 3.58 -16.03
N ASN A 89 0.62 2.96 -16.35
CA ASN A 89 0.59 1.84 -17.29
C ASN A 89 1.07 2.27 -18.68
N LYS A 90 0.64 3.44 -19.17
CA LYS A 90 1.05 3.94 -20.50
C LYS A 90 2.57 4.15 -20.61
N TYR A 91 3.23 4.66 -19.57
CA TYR A 91 4.68 4.90 -19.59
C TYR A 91 5.52 3.64 -19.35
N ASN A 92 5.03 2.68 -18.55
CA ASN A 92 5.75 1.43 -18.27
C ASN A 92 5.66 0.39 -19.40
N THR A 93 4.96 0.71 -20.50
CA THR A 93 4.82 -0.17 -21.68
C THR A 93 5.83 0.15 -22.80
N PHE A 94 6.82 1.01 -22.53
CA PHE A 94 7.98 1.29 -23.42
C PHE A 94 9.25 0.66 -22.84
#